data_AF-A0A918JYE5-F1
#
_entry.id   AF-A0A918JYE5-F1
#
_cell.length_a   1.000
_cell.length_b   1.000
_cell.length_c   1.000
_cell.angle_alpha   90.00
_cell.angle_beta   90.00
_cell.angle_gamma   90.00
#
_symmetry.space_group_name_H-M   'P 1'
#
loop_
_entity.id
_entity.type
_entity.pdbx_description
1 polymer ?
#
loop_
_entity_poly.entity_id
_entity_poly.type
_entity_poly.pdbx_seq_one_letter_code
_entity_poly.pdbx_strand_id
1 'polypeptide(L)'
;MNSEVINKEFLNFLEEQKTSDFSSNFDKHGGEFVKKNEKHFFTLGYSITEDYNVVNDDVKDFVVIHRFWLHTAFPELEKIVHPILAKNDLFGTEISYHEVYKSFSVETNFNNILPKEGVEIRNLEDLIPIKEKFKQFFYEDALPFFNHWHSLPVLHEYMQQDSSREFLSNLLGTLHQFKKAVILKLCNDPSYQEFMDSFYNKRKMIFEEYPEEKVAEQYYKASKELKEVLDNTEPIYNLSNS
;
A
#
# COMPACT_ATOMS: atom_id res chain seq x y z
N MET A 1 3.31 -1.38 -31.06
CA MET A 1 2.90 -2.10 -29.82
C MET A 1 2.06 -1.15 -28.97
N ASN A 2 1.13 -1.64 -28.14
CA ASN A 2 0.39 -0.79 -27.21
C ASN A 2 0.31 -1.40 -25.79
N SER A 3 -0.11 -0.61 -24.81
CA SER A 3 -0.26 -1.00 -23.41
C SER A 3 -1.22 -2.16 -23.18
N GLU A 4 -2.29 -2.25 -23.97
CA GLU A 4 -3.32 -3.29 -23.86
C GLU A 4 -2.75 -4.69 -24.10
N VAL A 5 -1.90 -4.84 -25.13
CA VAL A 5 -1.23 -6.12 -25.44
C VAL A 5 -0.33 -6.54 -24.27
N ILE A 6 0.42 -5.60 -23.68
CA ILE A 6 1.30 -5.88 -22.54
C ILE A 6 0.50 -6.32 -21.32
N ASN A 7 -0.60 -5.62 -21.00
CA ASN A 7 -1.46 -5.97 -19.87
C ASN A 7 -2.02 -7.38 -20.02
N LYS A 8 -2.52 -7.71 -21.22
CA LYS A 8 -3.08 -9.03 -21.52
C LYS A 8 -2.05 -10.15 -21.33
N GLU A 9 -0.80 -9.94 -21.77
CA GLU A 9 0.26 -10.94 -21.65
C GLU A 9 0.68 -11.21 -20.20
N PHE A 10 0.75 -10.17 -19.35
CA PHE A 10 1.02 -10.35 -17.92
C PHE A 10 -0.17 -10.94 -17.17
N LEU A 11 -1.41 -10.55 -17.53
CA LEU A 11 -2.61 -11.16 -16.96
C LEU A 11 -2.69 -12.65 -17.28
N ASN A 12 -2.49 -13.03 -18.55
CA ASN A 12 -2.46 -14.44 -18.98
C ASN A 12 -1.43 -15.24 -18.16
N PHE A 13 -0.23 -14.69 -17.93
CA PHE A 13 0.77 -15.34 -17.09
C PHE A 13 0.25 -15.61 -15.66
N LEU A 14 -0.41 -14.64 -15.04
CA LEU A 14 -0.97 -14.80 -13.69
C LEU A 14 -2.10 -15.85 -13.68
N GLU A 15 -2.98 -15.81 -14.68
CA GLU A 15 -4.05 -16.81 -14.84
C GLU A 15 -3.50 -18.23 -15.02
N GLU A 16 -2.43 -18.40 -15.80
CA GLU A 16 -1.72 -19.68 -15.98
C GLU A 16 -1.14 -20.22 -14.66
N GLN A 17 -0.71 -19.35 -13.75
CA GLN A 17 -0.24 -19.77 -12.42
C GLN A 17 -1.37 -20.23 -11.49
N LYS A 18 -2.63 -20.25 -11.97
CA LYS A 18 -3.84 -20.56 -11.18
C LYS A 18 -3.97 -19.68 -9.94
N THR A 19 -3.39 -18.49 -9.95
CA THR A 19 -3.61 -17.47 -8.93
C THR A 19 -4.93 -16.76 -9.24
N SER A 20 -6.02 -17.53 -9.17
CA SER A 20 -7.35 -17.28 -9.77
C SER A 20 -8.15 -16.07 -9.26
N ASP A 21 -7.52 -15.17 -8.50
CA ASP A 21 -8.24 -14.09 -7.80
C ASP A 21 -7.66 -12.69 -8.04
N PHE A 22 -6.74 -12.53 -9.01
CA PHE A 22 -6.24 -11.20 -9.37
C PHE A 22 -7.17 -10.53 -10.38
N SER A 23 -7.82 -9.45 -9.97
CA SER A 23 -8.42 -8.47 -10.87
C SER A 23 -7.34 -7.61 -11.53
N SER A 24 -7.52 -7.24 -12.79
CA SER A 24 -6.58 -6.36 -13.52
C SER A 24 -7.23 -5.02 -13.84
N ASN A 25 -6.45 -3.95 -13.69
CA ASN A 25 -6.78 -2.62 -14.15
C ASN A 25 -5.54 -2.03 -14.83
N PHE A 26 -5.70 -1.27 -15.90
CA PHE A 26 -4.57 -0.71 -16.64
C PHE A 26 -4.95 0.59 -17.36
N ASP A 27 -3.95 1.42 -17.59
CA ASP A 27 -4.04 2.63 -18.39
C ASP A 27 -2.74 2.86 -19.18
N LYS A 28 -2.59 4.05 -19.75
CA LYS A 28 -1.38 4.46 -20.51
C LYS A 28 -0.10 4.57 -19.66
N HIS A 29 -0.21 4.46 -18.33
CA HIS A 29 0.90 4.58 -17.39
C HIS A 29 1.28 3.24 -16.76
N GLY A 30 0.48 2.19 -16.91
CA GLY A 30 0.82 0.86 -16.40
C GLY A 30 -0.36 -0.05 -16.23
N GLY A 31 -0.10 -1.19 -15.60
CA GLY A 31 -1.13 -2.12 -15.17
C GLY A 31 -0.91 -2.52 -13.71
N GLU A 32 -2.02 -2.77 -13.04
CA GLU A 32 -2.09 -3.29 -11.69
C GLU A 32 -2.91 -4.57 -11.65
N PHE A 33 -2.45 -5.50 -10.82
CA PHE A 33 -3.11 -6.76 -10.52
C PHE A 33 -3.40 -6.80 -9.03
N VAL A 34 -4.68 -6.85 -8.69
CA VAL A 34 -5.15 -6.76 -7.32
C VAL A 34 -5.90 -8.02 -6.92
N LYS A 35 -5.44 -8.68 -5.86
CA LYS A 35 -6.14 -9.75 -5.17
C LYS A 35 -6.66 -9.22 -3.85
N LYS A 36 -7.98 -9.13 -3.71
CA LYS A 36 -8.64 -8.62 -2.50
C LYS A 36 -9.32 -9.75 -1.75
N ASN A 37 -9.13 -9.79 -0.43
CA ASN A 37 -10.01 -10.50 0.50
C ASN A 37 -10.35 -9.58 1.69
N GLU A 38 -11.20 -10.04 2.61
CA GLU A 38 -11.68 -9.20 3.73
C GLU A 38 -10.56 -8.72 4.69
N LYS A 39 -9.42 -9.40 4.71
CA LYS A 39 -8.30 -9.14 5.64
C LYS A 39 -7.06 -8.54 4.96
N HIS A 40 -6.90 -8.77 3.66
CA HIS A 40 -5.68 -8.48 2.91
C HIS A 40 -5.97 -8.10 1.47
N PHE A 41 -5.37 -7.01 1.03
CA PHE A 41 -5.24 -6.67 -0.38
C PHE A 41 -3.79 -6.84 -0.81
N PHE A 42 -3.55 -7.71 -1.78
CA PHE A 42 -2.25 -7.85 -2.43
C PHE A 42 -2.30 -7.18 -3.79
N THR A 43 -1.39 -6.24 -4.02
CA THR A 43 -1.29 -5.55 -5.30
C THR A 43 0.11 -5.74 -5.83
N LEU A 44 0.24 -6.12 -7.09
CA LEU A 44 1.47 -5.99 -7.86
C LEU A 44 1.18 -5.35 -9.20
N GLY A 45 2.17 -4.73 -9.81
CA GLY A 45 1.96 -4.06 -11.07
C GLY A 45 3.24 -3.68 -11.75
N TYR A 46 3.09 -2.94 -12.84
CA TYR A 46 4.17 -2.47 -13.67
C TYR A 46 3.85 -1.06 -14.17
N SER A 47 4.87 -0.25 -14.42
CA SER A 47 4.68 1.08 -15.02
C SER A 47 5.28 1.15 -16.41
N ILE A 48 4.60 1.84 -17.31
CA ILE A 48 4.97 1.97 -18.71
C ILE A 48 4.93 3.41 -19.21
N THR A 49 5.45 3.63 -20.41
CA THR A 49 5.20 4.82 -21.22
C THR A 49 4.97 4.38 -22.65
N GLU A 50 3.89 4.83 -23.26
CA GLU A 50 3.66 4.68 -24.70
C GLU A 50 4.34 5.84 -25.43
N ASP A 51 5.06 5.53 -26.51
CA ASP A 51 5.78 6.50 -27.33
C ASP A 51 5.84 6.02 -28.79
N TYR A 52 6.31 6.85 -29.71
CA TYR A 52 6.37 6.53 -31.14
C TYR A 52 7.64 7.07 -31.79
N ASN A 53 8.09 6.38 -32.84
CA ASN A 53 9.14 6.86 -33.73
C ASN A 53 8.60 7.05 -35.15
N VAL A 54 9.07 8.07 -35.85
CA VAL A 54 8.81 8.24 -37.30
C VAL A 54 10.01 7.72 -38.08
N VAL A 55 9.82 6.68 -38.89
CA VAL A 55 10.86 6.09 -39.73
C VAL A 55 10.35 6.03 -41.15
N ASN A 56 11.00 6.76 -42.08
CA ASN A 56 10.57 6.87 -43.48
C ASN A 56 9.09 7.27 -43.63
N ASP A 57 8.66 8.31 -42.91
CA ASP A 57 7.27 8.80 -42.85
C ASP A 57 6.24 7.84 -42.24
N ASP A 58 6.66 6.67 -41.75
CA ASP A 58 5.81 5.73 -41.02
C ASP A 58 5.93 5.92 -39.50
N VAL A 59 4.80 6.08 -38.81
CA VAL A 59 4.72 6.11 -37.34
C VAL A 59 4.79 4.68 -36.79
N LYS A 60 5.71 4.45 -35.84
CA LYS A 60 5.90 3.17 -35.17
C LYS A 60 5.78 3.32 -33.66
N ASP A 61 4.66 2.86 -33.12
CA ASP A 61 4.38 2.87 -31.69
C ASP A 61 5.19 1.80 -30.96
N PHE A 62 5.73 2.18 -29.81
CA PHE A 62 6.43 1.29 -28.89
C PHE A 62 6.04 1.61 -27.44
N VAL A 63 6.35 0.68 -26.55
CA VAL A 63 6.11 0.87 -25.11
C VAL A 63 7.43 0.69 -24.37
N VAL A 64 7.70 1.55 -23.40
CA VAL A 64 8.82 1.38 -22.47
C VAL A 64 8.28 0.88 -21.14
N ILE A 65 8.73 -0.28 -20.68
CA ILE A 65 8.42 -0.81 -19.35
C ILE A 65 9.53 -0.39 -18.38
N HIS A 66 9.17 0.35 -17.34
CA HIS A 66 10.14 0.99 -16.44
C HIS A 66 10.46 0.17 -15.20
N ARG A 67 9.43 -0.42 -14.57
CA ARG A 67 9.59 -1.11 -13.28
C ARG A 67 8.40 -2.02 -13.01
N PHE A 68 8.67 -3.00 -12.15
CA PHE A 68 7.64 -3.72 -11.40
C PHE A 68 7.56 -3.16 -9.97
N TRP A 69 6.38 -3.25 -9.38
CA TRP A 69 6.12 -2.77 -8.03
C TRP A 69 5.07 -3.65 -7.37
N LEU A 70 5.01 -3.60 -6.04
CA LEU A 70 3.99 -4.30 -5.26
C LEU A 70 3.71 -3.58 -3.96
N HIS A 71 2.50 -3.76 -3.46
CA HIS A 71 1.98 -3.17 -2.23
C HIS A 71 1.03 -4.13 -1.52
N THR A 72 0.81 -3.88 -0.24
CA THR A 72 -0.19 -4.58 0.55
C THR A 72 -0.98 -3.58 1.40
N ALA A 73 -2.26 -3.87 1.58
CA ALA A 73 -3.13 -3.12 2.49
C ALA A 73 -3.91 -4.07 3.40
N PHE A 74 -4.19 -3.58 4.61
CA PHE A 74 -4.98 -4.28 5.62
C PHE A 74 -6.33 -3.57 5.75
N PRO A 75 -7.42 -4.09 5.18
CA PRO A 75 -8.75 -3.45 5.23
C PRO A 75 -9.24 -3.28 6.66
N GLU A 76 -8.88 -4.19 7.57
CA GLU A 76 -9.22 -4.11 8.99
C GLU A 76 -8.66 -2.85 9.68
N LEU A 77 -7.50 -2.37 9.22
CA LEU A 77 -6.88 -1.11 9.66
C LEU A 77 -7.52 0.09 8.95
N GLU A 78 -7.57 0.04 7.61
CA GLU A 78 -7.96 1.19 6.80
C GLU A 78 -9.45 1.54 6.97
N LYS A 79 -10.32 0.55 7.21
CA LYS A 79 -11.75 0.79 7.48
C LYS A 79 -12.01 1.62 8.74
N ILE A 80 -11.07 1.65 9.69
CA ILE A 80 -11.16 2.46 10.92
C ILE A 80 -10.46 3.80 10.72
N VAL A 81 -9.22 3.77 10.25
CA VAL A 81 -8.38 4.98 10.17
C VAL A 81 -8.88 5.94 9.10
N HIS A 82 -9.17 5.43 7.90
CA HIS A 82 -9.40 6.25 6.73
C HIS A 82 -10.61 7.19 6.87
N PRO A 83 -11.81 6.71 7.31
CA PRO A 83 -12.97 7.58 7.44
C PRO A 83 -12.76 8.71 8.45
N ILE A 84 -12.07 8.43 9.56
CA ILE A 84 -11.79 9.42 10.60
C ILE A 84 -10.86 10.51 10.06
N LEU A 85 -9.81 10.12 9.34
CA LEU A 85 -8.87 11.07 8.75
C LEU A 85 -9.53 11.92 7.65
N ALA A 86 -10.32 11.30 6.76
CA ALA A 86 -11.02 11.99 5.68
C ALA A 86 -12.04 13.00 6.23
N LYS A 87 -12.90 12.59 7.18
CA LYS A 87 -13.89 13.46 7.83
C LYS A 87 -13.27 14.67 8.53
N ASN A 88 -12.05 14.54 9.00
CA ASN A 88 -11.31 15.60 9.69
C ASN A 88 -10.34 16.36 8.77
N ASP A 89 -10.49 16.28 7.45
CA ASP A 89 -9.65 16.98 6.45
C ASP A 89 -8.13 16.69 6.60
N LEU A 90 -7.78 15.53 7.17
CA LEU A 90 -6.39 15.06 7.30
C LEU A 90 -5.96 14.16 6.14
N PHE A 91 -6.90 13.85 5.24
CA PHE A 91 -6.66 13.10 4.02
C PHE A 91 -7.22 13.89 2.83
N GLY A 92 -6.44 14.01 1.75
CA GLY A 92 -6.72 14.96 0.66
C GLY A 92 -7.95 14.62 -0.21
N THR A 93 -8.42 13.38 -0.18
CA THR A 93 -9.60 12.91 -0.90
C THR A 93 -10.27 11.81 -0.09
N GLU A 94 -11.59 11.90 0.09
CA GLU A 94 -12.39 10.81 0.63
C GLU A 94 -12.41 9.69 -0.42
N ILE A 95 -11.61 8.65 -0.20
CA ILE A 95 -11.60 7.43 -1.00
C ILE A 95 -12.18 6.29 -0.17
N SER A 96 -12.79 5.31 -0.83
CA SER A 96 -13.24 4.11 -0.12
C SER A 96 -12.02 3.38 0.46
N TYR A 97 -12.16 2.75 1.62
CA TYR A 97 -11.07 1.91 2.14
C TYR A 97 -10.72 0.75 1.17
N HIS A 98 -11.66 0.36 0.29
CA HIS A 98 -11.43 -0.61 -0.78
C HIS A 98 -10.46 -0.11 -1.87
N GLU A 99 -10.24 1.20 -1.94
CA GLU A 99 -9.34 1.86 -2.90
C GLU A 99 -7.96 2.11 -2.28
N VAL A 100 -7.77 1.84 -0.98
CA VAL A 100 -6.46 1.91 -0.35
C VAL A 100 -5.61 0.74 -0.81
N TYR A 101 -4.58 1.05 -1.59
CA TYR A 101 -3.67 0.05 -2.15
C TYR A 101 -2.43 -0.22 -1.27
N LYS A 102 -2.19 0.62 -0.25
CA LYS A 102 -1.00 0.51 0.63
C LYS A 102 -1.28 0.98 2.07
N SER A 103 -1.14 0.07 3.03
CA SER A 103 -1.25 0.40 4.46
C SER A 103 0.06 0.79 5.12
N PHE A 104 1.18 0.26 4.64
CA PHE A 104 2.52 0.52 5.16
C PHE A 104 3.58 0.43 4.06
N SER A 105 4.77 0.96 4.32
CA SER A 105 5.94 0.93 3.46
C SER A 105 7.07 0.20 4.13
N VAL A 106 7.60 -0.83 3.48
CA VAL A 106 8.92 -1.36 3.82
C VAL A 106 9.82 -1.18 2.61
N GLU A 107 11.10 -1.04 2.87
CA GLU A 107 12.08 -1.03 1.80
C GLU A 107 12.10 -2.39 1.14
N THR A 108 11.79 -2.40 -0.14
CA THR A 108 11.80 -3.59 -0.97
C THR A 108 12.96 -3.45 -1.95
N ASN A 109 14.04 -4.18 -1.69
CA ASN A 109 15.15 -4.30 -2.63
C ASN A 109 14.77 -5.26 -3.76
N PHE A 110 13.81 -4.84 -4.61
CA PHE A 110 13.57 -5.53 -5.87
C PHE A 110 14.84 -5.38 -6.70
N ASN A 111 15.60 -6.46 -6.84
CA ASN A 111 16.92 -6.48 -7.46
C ASN A 111 16.87 -5.93 -8.89
N ASN A 112 17.05 -4.62 -9.14
CA ASN A 112 17.18 -3.97 -10.46
C ASN A 112 16.65 -4.81 -11.65
N ILE A 113 15.40 -5.25 -11.56
CA ILE A 113 14.90 -6.34 -12.43
C ILE A 113 14.86 -5.84 -13.86
N LEU A 114 14.61 -4.55 -14.01
CA LEU A 114 14.70 -3.78 -15.24
C LEU A 114 15.80 -2.71 -15.13
N PRO A 115 16.42 -2.32 -16.26
CA PRO A 115 17.32 -1.17 -16.34
C PRO A 115 16.61 0.13 -15.93
N LYS A 116 17.39 1.13 -15.48
CA LYS A 116 16.84 2.42 -15.00
C LYS A 116 16.13 3.20 -16.10
N GLU A 117 16.62 3.05 -17.33
CA GLU A 117 16.09 3.63 -18.56
C GLU A 117 14.81 2.91 -19.07
N GLY A 118 14.44 1.79 -18.44
CA GLY A 118 13.36 0.92 -18.88
C GLY A 118 13.76 0.02 -20.04
N VAL A 119 12.82 -0.82 -20.48
CA VAL A 119 13.01 -1.69 -21.65
C VAL A 119 11.97 -1.38 -22.71
N GLU A 120 12.45 -1.11 -23.92
CA GLU A 120 11.63 -0.79 -25.07
C GLU A 120 11.04 -2.06 -25.71
N ILE A 121 9.74 -2.05 -25.98
CA ILE A 121 8.96 -3.14 -26.54
C ILE A 121 8.30 -2.65 -27.83
N ARG A 122 8.81 -3.13 -28.97
CA ARG A 122 8.29 -2.79 -30.30
C ARG A 122 7.38 -3.89 -30.85
N ASN A 123 7.63 -5.15 -30.50
CA ASN A 123 6.90 -6.33 -30.94
C ASN A 123 6.73 -7.37 -29.81
N LEU A 124 6.08 -8.50 -30.10
CA LEU A 124 5.80 -9.54 -29.10
C LEU A 124 7.07 -10.30 -28.69
N GLU A 125 8.03 -10.44 -29.60
CA GLU A 125 9.30 -11.10 -29.34
C GLU A 125 10.13 -10.34 -28.30
N ASP A 126 10.09 -9.00 -28.32
CA ASP A 126 10.73 -8.14 -27.32
C ASP A 126 10.16 -8.35 -25.90
N LEU A 127 8.91 -8.84 -25.81
CA LEU A 127 8.24 -9.08 -24.53
C LEU A 127 8.68 -10.39 -23.85
N ILE A 128 9.20 -11.36 -24.60
CA ILE A 128 9.66 -12.67 -24.08
C ILE A 128 10.62 -12.51 -22.88
N PRO A 129 11.74 -11.77 -22.98
CA PRO A 129 12.65 -11.59 -21.85
C PRO A 129 12.00 -10.83 -20.67
N ILE A 130 11.02 -9.96 -20.94
CA ILE A 130 10.31 -9.24 -19.88
C ILE A 130 9.33 -10.15 -19.13
N LYS A 131 8.66 -11.07 -19.82
CA LYS A 131 7.81 -12.08 -19.18
C LYS A 131 8.61 -12.95 -18.23
N GLU A 132 9.82 -13.37 -18.61
CA GLU A 132 10.70 -14.13 -17.72
C GLU A 132 11.14 -13.29 -16.50
N LYS A 133 11.43 -12.00 -16.69
CA LYS A 133 11.74 -11.09 -15.59
C LYS A 133 10.55 -10.83 -14.67
N PHE A 134 9.34 -10.70 -15.22
CA PHE A 134 8.11 -10.54 -14.46
C PHE A 134 7.81 -11.81 -13.65
N LYS A 135 8.02 -12.98 -14.25
CA LYS A 135 7.93 -14.27 -13.57
C LYS A 135 8.94 -14.39 -12.42
N GLN A 136 10.19 -13.99 -12.65
CA GLN A 136 11.21 -13.94 -11.61
C GLN A 136 10.78 -13.03 -10.45
N PHE A 137 10.39 -11.79 -10.77
CA PHE A 137 9.84 -10.85 -9.78
C PHE A 137 8.68 -11.45 -8.98
N PHE A 138 7.75 -12.10 -9.66
CA PHE A 138 6.59 -12.69 -9.01
C PHE A 138 6.98 -13.76 -7.98
N TYR A 139 7.89 -14.67 -8.34
CA TYR A 139 8.26 -15.79 -7.46
C TYR A 139 9.33 -15.45 -6.42
N GLU A 140 10.29 -14.59 -6.75
CA GLU A 140 11.43 -14.29 -5.88
C GLU A 140 11.14 -13.10 -4.95
N ASP A 141 10.31 -12.16 -5.37
CA ASP A 141 10.01 -10.95 -4.59
C ASP A 141 8.55 -10.92 -4.12
N ALA A 142 7.59 -10.96 -5.05
CA ALA A 142 6.19 -10.68 -4.73
C ALA A 142 5.56 -11.76 -3.85
N LEU A 143 5.72 -13.02 -4.20
CA LEU A 143 5.15 -14.13 -3.43
C LEU A 143 5.75 -14.23 -2.02
N PRO A 144 7.09 -14.18 -1.82
CA PRO A 144 7.67 -14.11 -0.47
C PRO A 144 7.22 -12.88 0.32
N PHE A 145 7.13 -11.72 -0.33
CA PHE A 145 6.62 -10.51 0.32
C PHE A 145 5.18 -10.69 0.80
N PHE A 146 4.27 -11.18 -0.03
CA PHE A 146 2.87 -11.40 0.34
C PHE A 146 2.72 -12.47 1.42
N ASN A 147 3.53 -13.54 1.34
CA ASN A 147 3.56 -14.59 2.35
C ASN A 147 4.07 -14.09 3.71
N HIS A 148 5.01 -13.15 3.73
CA HIS A 148 5.48 -12.54 4.97
C HIS A 148 4.44 -11.54 5.52
N TRP A 149 4.00 -10.60 4.69
CA TRP A 149 3.08 -9.52 5.08
C TRP A 149 1.61 -9.92 4.99
N HIS A 150 1.28 -11.08 5.53
CA HIS A 150 -0.01 -11.74 5.38
C HIS A 150 -1.00 -11.41 6.51
N SER A 151 -0.64 -10.58 7.50
CA SER A 151 -1.50 -10.28 8.65
C SER A 151 -1.09 -9.00 9.39
N LEU A 152 -2.06 -8.37 10.08
CA LEU A 152 -1.80 -7.25 10.98
C LEU A 152 -0.85 -7.60 12.14
N PRO A 153 -0.94 -8.78 12.78
CA PRO A 153 0.05 -9.24 13.76
C PRO A 153 1.50 -9.22 13.27
N VAL A 154 1.76 -9.59 12.01
CA VAL A 154 3.13 -9.51 11.47
C VAL A 154 3.62 -8.06 11.37
N LEU A 155 2.77 -7.15 10.89
CA LEU A 155 3.10 -5.73 10.88
C LEU A 155 3.30 -5.17 12.30
N HIS A 156 2.46 -5.61 13.26
CA HIS A 156 2.59 -5.23 14.66
C HIS A 156 3.94 -5.67 15.24
N GLU A 157 4.36 -6.92 15.05
CA GLU A 157 5.65 -7.42 15.51
C GLU A 157 6.81 -6.62 14.89
N TYR A 158 6.75 -6.35 13.59
CA TYR A 158 7.75 -5.53 12.90
C TYR A 158 7.83 -4.11 13.45
N MET A 159 6.67 -3.52 13.80
CA MET A 159 6.59 -2.19 14.41
C MET A 159 7.29 -2.11 15.78
N GLN A 160 7.46 -3.24 16.49
CA GLN A 160 8.13 -3.28 17.79
C GLN A 160 9.66 -3.27 17.70
N GLN A 161 10.24 -3.48 16.51
CA GLN A 161 11.69 -3.52 16.32
C GLN A 161 12.33 -2.15 16.56
N ASP A 162 11.61 -1.08 16.23
CA ASP A 162 12.01 0.30 16.53
C ASP A 162 10.77 1.15 16.86
N SER A 163 10.80 1.78 18.04
CA SER A 163 9.71 2.66 18.50
C SER A 163 9.92 4.12 18.11
N SER A 164 11.02 4.44 17.40
CA SER A 164 11.36 5.79 16.97
C SER A 164 10.28 6.38 16.06
N ARG A 165 10.05 7.68 16.20
CA ARG A 165 9.11 8.41 15.35
C ARG A 165 9.48 8.30 13.87
N GLU A 166 10.77 8.35 13.57
CA GLU A 166 11.29 8.30 12.20
C GLU A 166 10.97 6.97 11.54
N PHE A 167 11.31 5.85 12.19
CA PHE A 167 10.98 4.52 11.69
C PHE A 167 9.48 4.36 11.46
N LEU A 168 8.65 4.71 12.45
CA LEU A 168 7.19 4.59 12.34
C LEU A 168 6.61 5.50 11.25
N SER A 169 7.18 6.69 11.06
CA SER A 169 6.78 7.60 9.99
C SER A 169 7.15 7.05 8.61
N ASN A 170 8.31 6.40 8.47
CA ASN A 170 8.71 5.74 7.23
C ASN A 170 7.83 4.50 6.95
N LEU A 171 7.53 3.73 7.99
CA LEU A 171 6.72 2.52 7.91
C LEU A 171 5.24 2.82 7.64
N LEU A 172 4.59 3.64 8.47
CA LEU A 172 3.13 3.84 8.44
C LEU A 172 2.71 5.15 7.75
N GLY A 173 3.66 6.00 7.37
CA GLY A 173 3.43 7.31 6.74
C GLY A 173 3.25 8.44 7.75
N THR A 174 2.99 9.66 7.25
CA THR A 174 2.90 10.90 8.07
C THR A 174 1.90 10.82 9.22
N LEU A 175 0.81 10.06 9.05
CA LEU A 175 -0.25 9.87 10.05
C LEU A 175 -0.05 8.58 10.88
N HIS A 176 1.21 8.13 11.02
CA HIS A 176 1.59 6.87 11.68
C HIS A 176 0.97 6.66 13.05
N GLN A 177 0.74 7.72 13.83
CA GLN A 177 0.18 7.62 15.19
C GLN A 177 -1.26 7.08 15.19
N PHE A 178 -2.07 7.47 14.20
CA PHE A 178 -3.44 6.97 14.04
C PHE A 178 -3.42 5.48 13.68
N LYS A 179 -2.58 5.10 12.71
CA LYS A 179 -2.41 3.70 12.32
C LYS A 179 -1.86 2.84 13.46
N LYS A 180 -0.87 3.34 14.19
CA LYS A 180 -0.29 2.67 15.37
C LYS A 180 -1.36 2.39 16.43
N ALA A 181 -2.19 3.37 16.80
CA ALA A 181 -3.27 3.17 17.76
C ALA A 181 -4.21 2.03 17.36
N VAL A 182 -4.64 2.01 16.09
CA VAL A 182 -5.52 0.94 15.57
C VAL A 182 -4.82 -0.41 15.59
N ILE A 183 -3.57 -0.49 15.12
CA ILE A 183 -2.78 -1.74 15.14
C ILE A 183 -2.67 -2.28 16.58
N LEU A 184 -2.26 -1.44 17.54
CA LEU A 184 -2.16 -1.83 18.95
C LEU A 184 -3.51 -2.35 19.49
N LYS A 185 -4.61 -1.64 19.20
CA LYS A 185 -5.94 -2.04 19.66
C LYS A 185 -6.38 -3.38 19.07
N LEU A 186 -6.29 -3.52 17.74
CA LEU A 186 -6.74 -4.73 17.05
C LEU A 186 -5.89 -5.94 17.43
N CYS A 187 -4.62 -5.74 17.77
CA CYS A 187 -3.69 -6.77 18.23
C CYS A 187 -3.74 -7.07 19.74
N ASN A 188 -4.67 -6.45 20.48
CA ASN A 188 -4.78 -6.59 21.93
C ASN A 188 -3.46 -6.31 22.66
N ASP A 189 -2.71 -5.30 22.19
CA ASP A 189 -1.44 -4.92 22.79
C ASP A 189 -1.68 -4.19 24.14
N PRO A 190 -1.03 -4.60 25.24
CA PRO A 190 -1.26 -4.02 26.56
C PRO A 190 -0.87 -2.54 26.64
N SER A 191 0.00 -2.04 25.74
CA SER A 191 0.40 -0.64 25.68
C SER A 191 -0.63 0.26 24.99
N TYR A 192 -1.71 -0.31 24.40
CA TYR A 192 -2.74 0.47 23.70
C TYR A 192 -3.27 1.62 24.55
N GLN A 193 -3.69 1.34 25.79
CA GLN A 193 -4.39 2.32 26.61
C GLN A 193 -3.48 3.52 26.92
N GLU A 194 -2.26 3.24 27.38
CA GLU A 194 -1.27 4.27 27.69
C GLU A 194 -0.90 5.09 26.44
N PHE A 195 -0.68 4.42 25.30
CA PHE A 195 -0.37 5.08 24.05
C PHE A 195 -1.51 6.00 23.59
N MET A 196 -2.75 5.50 23.60
CA MET A 196 -3.90 6.25 23.09
C MET A 196 -4.23 7.46 23.97
N ASP A 197 -4.17 7.30 25.29
CA ASP A 197 -4.41 8.40 26.23
C ASP A 197 -3.33 9.47 26.11
N SER A 198 -2.05 9.07 26.00
CA SER A 198 -0.93 9.99 25.75
C SER A 198 -1.09 10.74 24.42
N PHE A 199 -1.42 10.03 23.34
CA PHE A 199 -1.63 10.61 22.02
C PHE A 199 -2.77 11.63 22.02
N TYR A 200 -3.94 11.25 22.56
CA TYR A 200 -5.10 12.14 22.68
C TYR A 200 -4.79 13.39 23.52
N ASN A 201 -4.22 13.21 24.73
CA ASN A 201 -3.91 14.32 25.62
C ASN A 201 -2.91 15.29 24.99
N LYS A 202 -1.90 14.79 24.27
CA LYS A 202 -0.96 15.64 23.54
C LYS A 202 -1.65 16.46 22.45
N ARG A 203 -2.57 15.88 21.69
CA ARG A 203 -3.32 16.62 20.65
C ARG A 203 -4.27 17.65 21.25
N LYS A 204 -4.90 17.31 22.37
CA LYS A 204 -5.72 18.25 23.14
C LYS A 204 -4.90 19.46 23.61
N MET A 205 -3.74 19.23 24.24
CA MET A 205 -2.87 20.31 24.71
C MET A 205 -2.42 21.23 23.57
N ILE A 206 -2.04 20.67 22.41
CA ILE A 206 -1.64 21.47 21.23
C ILE A 206 -2.81 22.34 20.73
N PHE A 207 -4.02 21.80 20.71
CA PHE A 207 -5.22 22.57 20.33
C PHE A 207 -5.58 23.65 21.37
N GLU A 208 -5.39 23.39 22.66
CA GLU A 208 -5.62 24.39 23.72
C GLU A 208 -4.58 25.53 23.68
N GLU A 209 -3.34 25.21 23.29
CA GLU A 209 -2.26 26.20 23.14
C GLU A 209 -2.40 27.02 21.85
N TYR A 210 -2.87 26.39 20.76
CA TYR A 210 -3.01 27.00 19.42
C TYR A 210 -4.40 26.74 18.81
N PRO A 211 -5.48 27.27 19.42
CA PRO A 211 -6.85 26.98 18.99
C PRO A 211 -7.21 27.55 17.60
N GLU A 212 -6.48 28.56 17.14
CA GLU A 212 -6.65 29.18 15.82
C GLU A 212 -6.03 28.36 14.67
N GLU A 213 -5.13 27.43 14.99
CA GLU A 213 -4.47 26.59 14.00
C GLU A 213 -5.41 25.48 13.53
N LYS A 214 -5.90 25.59 12.29
CA LYS A 214 -6.82 24.60 11.69
C LYS A 214 -6.28 23.17 11.84
N VAL A 215 -4.98 22.99 11.64
CA VAL A 215 -4.32 21.68 11.76
C VAL A 215 -4.36 21.16 13.19
N ALA A 216 -4.19 22.02 14.21
CA ALA A 216 -4.30 21.60 15.61
C ALA A 216 -5.72 21.10 15.93
N GLU A 217 -6.74 21.82 15.48
CA GLU A 217 -8.14 21.42 15.63
C GLU A 217 -8.45 20.08 14.94
N GLN A 218 -8.02 19.92 13.67
CA GLN A 218 -8.22 18.70 12.89
C GLN A 218 -7.62 17.47 13.57
N TYR A 219 -6.36 17.56 14.01
CA TYR A 219 -5.69 16.45 14.72
C TYR A 219 -6.35 16.14 16.05
N TYR A 220 -6.79 17.16 16.81
CA TYR A 220 -7.50 16.95 18.06
C TYR A 220 -8.83 16.22 17.84
N LYS A 221 -9.69 16.73 16.95
CA LYS A 221 -10.98 16.11 16.61
C LYS A 221 -10.81 14.67 16.11
N ALA A 222 -9.87 14.43 15.21
CA ALA A 222 -9.57 13.10 14.71
C ALA A 222 -9.07 12.16 15.81
N SER A 223 -8.20 12.62 16.71
CA SER A 223 -7.67 11.81 17.81
C SER A 223 -8.75 11.45 18.84
N LYS A 224 -9.68 12.39 19.10
CA LYS A 224 -10.82 12.20 19.98
C LYS A 224 -11.76 11.13 19.41
N GLU A 225 -12.16 11.28 18.15
CA GLU A 225 -13.04 10.32 17.46
C GLU A 225 -12.38 8.93 17.37
N LEU A 226 -11.07 8.87 17.06
CA LEU A 226 -10.34 7.61 17.06
C LEU A 226 -10.38 6.92 18.43
N LYS A 227 -10.18 7.68 19.52
CA LYS A 227 -10.23 7.13 20.88
C LYS A 227 -11.61 6.56 21.18
N GLU A 228 -12.68 7.32 20.89
CA GLU A 228 -14.07 6.90 21.10
C GLU A 228 -14.39 5.62 20.30
N VAL A 229 -13.94 5.52 19.05
CA VAL A 229 -14.14 4.33 18.21
C VAL A 229 -13.37 3.13 18.77
N LEU A 230 -12.08 3.29 19.10
CA LEU A 230 -11.23 2.19 19.55
C LEU A 230 -11.57 1.70 20.95
N ASP A 231 -12.04 2.57 21.85
CA ASP A 231 -12.50 2.17 23.18
C ASP A 231 -13.74 1.28 23.10
N ASN A 232 -14.55 1.40 22.04
CA ASN A 232 -15.73 0.57 21.76
C ASN A 232 -15.47 -0.57 20.76
N THR A 233 -14.24 -0.71 20.25
CA THR A 233 -13.87 -1.77 19.31
C THR A 233 -13.29 -2.95 20.08
N GLU A 234 -13.72 -4.18 19.80
CA GLU A 234 -13.07 -5.38 20.35
C GLU A 234 -11.78 -5.70 19.58
N PRO A 235 -10.71 -6.19 20.25
CA PRO A 235 -9.55 -6.70 19.55
C PRO A 235 -9.92 -7.86 18.61
N ILE A 236 -9.24 -7.96 17.47
CA ILE A 236 -9.43 -9.04 16.51
C ILE A 236 -8.43 -10.18 16.76
N TYR A 237 -7.23 -9.82 17.19
CA TYR A 237 -6.13 -10.75 17.41
C TYR A 237 -5.79 -10.79 18.91
N ASN A 238 -5.70 -12.00 19.46
CA ASN A 238 -5.24 -12.23 20.82
C ASN A 238 -3.76 -12.63 20.78
N LEU A 239 -2.87 -11.66 20.98
CA LEU A 239 -1.43 -11.91 21.11
C LEU A 239 -1.04 -12.50 22.48
N SER A 240 -2.01 -12.68 23.39
CA SER A 240 -1.79 -13.18 24.75
C SER A 240 -1.62 -14.71 24.87
N ASN A 241 -1.40 -15.44 23.77
CA ASN A 241 -1.15 -16.89 23.78
C ASN A 241 -0.13 -17.33 22.70
N SER A 242 1.08 -16.76 22.71
CA SER A 242 2.24 -17.31 22.01
C SER A 242 3.45 -17.33 22.92
#